data_AF-A0A9X6QAG6-F1
#
_entry.id   AF-A0A9X6QAG6-F1
#
_cell.length_a   1.000
_cell.length_b   1.000
_cell.length_c   1.000
_cell.angle_alpha   90.00
_cell.angle_beta   90.00
_cell.angle_gamma   90.00
#
_symmetry.space_group_name_H-M   'P 1'
#
loop_
_entity.id
_entity.type
_entity.pdbx_description
1 polymer ?
#
loop_
_entity_poly.entity_id
_entity_poly.type
_entity_poly.pdbx_seq_one_letter_code
_entity_poly.pdbx_strand_id
1 'polypeptide(L)'
;MSVDLLVSLFVYLLVLIFFGIGAYQTYALCTSLEERKLQRTKIAQSIQQKKKKFILANNKSKFQQKLSTAEIKYIKASHYQITRIVVLLFLAIYYLAIPYVTLGEFSVMSLLLVWGIYLATEPIFKYSIISIVINYLIALKYQKKMTEVFTLFDVLKADLYSLNPSQEVNIYGIIRDSLPMFEHIDGTIARFLSLWKSDPEKAKDVFHEDIGGEGTKALGDIIFKMDQTSKDQALETINAESSVFAFSYYEAQMQQSGKSKTLMFGVFTTTSLLIISWLVLYIFAMFSDILGKSHI
;
A
#
# COMPACT_ATOMS: atom_id res chain seq x y z
N MET A 1 25.09 31.48 3.25
CA MET A 1 24.80 31.69 1.81
C MET A 1 25.47 33.00 1.43
N SER A 2 26.51 32.99 0.60
CA SER A 2 27.17 34.23 0.19
C SER A 2 26.19 35.07 -0.63
N VAL A 3 26.19 36.38 -0.41
CA VAL A 3 25.33 37.34 -1.14
C VAL A 3 25.52 37.20 -2.65
N ASP A 4 26.74 36.88 -3.10
CA ASP A 4 27.10 36.71 -4.51
C ASP A 4 26.39 35.54 -5.19
N LEU A 5 26.08 34.47 -4.46
CA LEU A 5 25.41 33.28 -5.00
C LEU A 5 23.91 33.53 -5.16
N LEU A 6 23.31 34.29 -4.24
CA LEU A 6 21.95 34.82 -4.38
C LEU A 6 21.84 35.74 -5.59
N VAL A 7 22.80 36.66 -5.74
CA VAL A 7 22.85 37.60 -6.86
C VAL A 7 23.01 36.83 -8.19
N SER A 8 23.90 35.85 -8.25
CA SER A 8 24.11 35.04 -9.46
C SER A 8 22.85 34.24 -9.85
N LEU A 9 22.21 33.55 -8.89
CA LEU A 9 20.95 32.85 -9.13
C LEU A 9 19.84 33.79 -9.60
N PHE A 10 19.76 34.99 -9.03
CA PHE A 10 18.80 36.01 -9.42
C PHE A 10 19.05 36.51 -10.85
N VAL A 11 20.32 36.73 -11.24
CA VAL A 11 20.67 37.10 -12.61
C VAL A 11 20.32 35.99 -13.60
N TYR A 12 20.64 34.73 -13.30
CA TYR A 12 20.26 33.61 -14.19
C TYR A 12 18.75 33.45 -14.34
N LEU A 13 18.00 33.66 -13.26
CA LEU A 13 16.54 33.63 -13.29
C LEU A 13 15.97 34.78 -14.13
N LEU A 14 16.54 35.98 -14.02
CA LEU A 14 16.19 37.12 -14.88
C LEU A 14 16.48 36.82 -16.35
N VAL A 15 17.65 36.26 -16.68
CA VAL A 15 18.01 35.90 -18.06
C VAL A 15 17.02 34.89 -18.64
N LEU A 16 16.61 33.89 -17.87
CA LEU A 16 15.57 32.93 -18.28
C LEU A 16 14.22 33.60 -18.54
N ILE A 17 13.82 34.54 -17.69
CA ILE A 17 12.58 35.31 -17.85
C ILE A 17 12.65 36.15 -19.13
N PHE A 18 13.74 36.90 -19.35
CA PHE A 18 13.92 37.72 -20.54
C PHE A 18 13.96 36.88 -21.82
N PHE A 19 14.61 35.72 -21.80
CA PHE A 19 14.59 34.78 -22.92
C PHE A 19 13.17 34.27 -23.21
N GLY A 20 12.39 33.94 -22.17
CA GLY A 20 11.00 33.52 -22.29
C GLY A 20 10.10 34.62 -22.87
N ILE A 21 10.28 35.87 -22.43
CA ILE A 21 9.57 37.04 -22.96
C ILE A 21 9.94 37.28 -24.44
N GLY A 22 11.23 37.21 -24.78
CA GLY A 22 11.70 37.36 -26.16
C GLY A 22 11.14 36.27 -27.07
N ALA A 23 11.17 35.00 -26.64
CA ALA A 23 10.57 33.89 -27.38
C ALA A 23 9.04 34.09 -27.57
N TYR A 24 8.34 34.56 -26.54
CA TYR A 24 6.91 34.86 -26.61
C TYR A 24 6.60 36.00 -27.59
N GLN A 25 7.39 37.08 -27.56
CA GLN A 25 7.22 38.22 -28.47
C GLN A 25 7.52 37.85 -29.92
N THR A 26 8.59 37.10 -30.19
CA THR A 26 8.92 36.61 -31.53
C THR A 26 7.81 35.70 -32.07
N TYR A 27 7.29 34.80 -31.23
CA TYR A 27 6.11 34.00 -31.57
C TYR A 27 4.87 34.87 -31.84
N ALA A 28 4.69 35.94 -31.06
CA ALA A 28 3.62 36.93 -31.23
C ALA A 28 3.83 37.93 -32.39
N LEU A 29 4.96 37.89 -33.09
CA LEU A 29 5.17 38.67 -34.31
C LEU A 29 5.03 37.78 -35.56
N CYS A 30 5.44 36.52 -35.47
CA CYS A 30 5.48 35.59 -36.61
C CYS A 30 4.18 34.78 -36.84
N THR A 31 3.14 34.92 -36.00
CA THR A 31 1.91 34.12 -36.10
C THR A 31 0.65 34.98 -36.16
N SER A 32 -0.37 34.57 -36.92
CA SER A 32 -1.66 35.29 -36.96
C SER A 32 -2.49 35.09 -35.68
N LEU A 33 -3.45 35.98 -35.40
CA LEU A 33 -4.34 35.85 -34.24
C LEU A 33 -5.15 34.55 -34.24
N GLU A 34 -5.54 34.06 -35.42
CA GLU A 34 -6.29 32.81 -35.58
C GLU A 34 -5.41 31.57 -35.35
N GLU A 35 -4.17 31.58 -35.83
CA GLU A 35 -3.20 30.51 -35.58
C GLU A 35 -2.88 30.38 -34.08
N ARG A 36 -2.76 31.50 -33.36
CA ARG A 36 -2.56 31.50 -31.90
C ARG A 36 -3.76 30.91 -31.16
N LYS A 37 -4.98 31.25 -31.57
CA LYS A 37 -6.20 30.65 -31.00
C LYS A 37 -6.25 29.15 -31.26
N LEU A 38 -5.98 28.72 -32.49
CA LEU A 38 -5.95 27.31 -32.86
C LEU A 38 -4.85 26.54 -32.09
N GLN A 39 -3.65 27.10 -31.99
CA GLN A 39 -2.55 26.48 -31.24
C GLN A 39 -2.84 26.41 -29.75
N ARG A 40 -3.42 27.45 -29.13
CA ARG A 40 -3.87 27.40 -27.72
C ARG A 40 -4.88 26.27 -27.50
N THR A 41 -5.85 26.12 -28.40
CA THR A 41 -6.84 25.04 -28.32
C THR A 41 -6.20 23.67 -28.51
N LYS A 42 -5.28 23.51 -29.47
CA LYS A 42 -4.50 22.27 -29.67
C LYS A 42 -3.66 21.92 -28.43
N ILE A 43 -2.99 22.91 -27.83
CA ILE A 43 -2.20 22.74 -26.61
C ILE A 43 -3.13 22.35 -25.45
N ALA A 44 -4.23 23.06 -25.24
CA ALA A 44 -5.19 22.75 -24.19
C ALA A 44 -5.78 21.33 -24.33
N GLN A 45 -6.18 20.95 -25.55
CA GLN A 45 -6.64 19.60 -25.86
C GLN A 45 -5.54 18.56 -25.61
N SER A 46 -4.30 18.83 -26.03
CA SER A 46 -3.17 17.91 -25.80
C SER A 46 -2.88 17.73 -24.31
N ILE A 47 -2.96 18.80 -23.50
CA ILE A 47 -2.80 18.77 -22.05
C ILE A 47 -3.93 17.95 -21.42
N GLN A 48 -5.18 18.17 -21.84
CA GLN A 48 -6.32 17.39 -21.35
C GLN A 48 -6.21 15.90 -21.70
N GLN A 49 -5.80 15.57 -22.92
CA GLN A 49 -5.57 14.19 -23.35
C GLN A 49 -4.44 13.53 -22.56
N LYS A 50 -3.31 14.23 -22.37
CA LYS A 50 -2.19 13.74 -21.54
C LYS A 50 -2.62 13.56 -20.09
N LYS A 51 -3.38 14.49 -19.52
CA LYS A 51 -3.95 14.38 -18.16
C LYS A 51 -4.84 13.14 -18.03
N LYS A 52 -5.75 12.91 -18.98
CA LYS A 52 -6.61 11.70 -18.99
C LYS A 52 -5.80 10.42 -19.08
N LYS A 53 -4.82 10.35 -19.98
CA LYS A 53 -3.91 9.21 -20.12
C LYS A 53 -3.12 8.95 -18.83
N PHE A 54 -2.62 10.00 -18.19
CA PHE A 54 -1.87 9.92 -16.93
C PHE A 54 -2.76 9.40 -15.79
N ILE A 55 -3.98 9.93 -15.63
CA ILE A 55 -4.93 9.45 -14.62
C ILE A 55 -5.25 7.97 -14.85
N LEU A 56 -5.51 7.56 -16.09
CA LEU A 56 -5.85 6.17 -16.40
C LEU A 56 -4.69 5.22 -16.17
N ALA A 57 -3.47 5.58 -16.58
CA ALA A 57 -2.26 4.81 -16.33
C ALA A 57 -1.98 4.70 -14.82
N ASN A 58 -2.18 5.78 -14.08
CA ASN A 58 -1.96 5.80 -12.64
C ASN A 58 -3.03 5.01 -11.86
N ASN A 59 -4.29 5.05 -12.31
CA ASN A 59 -5.37 4.23 -11.73
C ASN A 59 -5.13 2.73 -11.93
N LYS A 60 -4.48 2.37 -13.05
CA LYS A 60 -4.05 0.99 -13.34
C LYS A 60 -2.66 0.65 -12.79
N SER A 61 -2.01 1.56 -12.07
CA SER A 61 -0.67 1.30 -11.55
C SER A 61 -0.70 0.23 -10.45
N LYS A 62 0.36 -0.58 -10.39
CA LYS A 62 0.54 -1.59 -9.33
C LYS A 62 0.43 -0.99 -7.91
N PHE A 63 0.88 0.25 -7.75
CA PHE A 63 0.79 0.95 -6.48
C PHE A 63 -0.65 1.34 -6.12
N GLN A 64 -1.42 1.87 -7.09
CA GLN A 64 -2.83 2.16 -6.87
C GLN A 64 -3.63 0.89 -6.57
N GLN A 65 -3.30 -0.23 -7.21
CA GLN A 65 -3.90 -1.53 -6.89
C GLN A 65 -3.62 -1.91 -5.43
N LYS A 66 -2.36 -1.84 -4.97
CA LYS A 66 -2.01 -2.09 -3.56
C LYS A 66 -2.74 -1.17 -2.58
N LEU A 67 -2.84 0.12 -2.89
CA LEU A 67 -3.61 1.07 -2.06
C LEU A 67 -5.10 0.73 -2.02
N SER A 68 -5.65 0.29 -3.15
CA SER A 68 -7.05 -0.15 -3.23
C SER A 68 -7.29 -1.42 -2.42
N THR A 69 -6.38 -2.39 -2.46
CA THR A 69 -6.46 -3.61 -1.64
C THR A 69 -6.34 -3.31 -0.15
N ALA A 70 -5.55 -2.30 0.23
CA ALA A 70 -5.52 -1.78 1.60
C ALA A 70 -6.77 -0.94 1.96
N GLU A 71 -7.66 -0.70 1.00
CA GLU A 71 -8.82 0.21 1.05
C GLU A 71 -8.46 1.62 1.55
N ILE A 72 -7.26 2.09 1.20
CA ILE A 72 -6.81 3.45 1.48
C ILE A 72 -7.39 4.36 0.40
N LYS A 73 -8.50 5.03 0.71
CA LYS A 73 -9.21 5.91 -0.23
C LYS A 73 -8.64 7.34 -0.28
N TYR A 74 -7.96 7.77 0.78
CA TYR A 74 -7.50 9.16 0.94
C TYR A 74 -6.24 9.49 0.14
N ILE A 75 -5.40 8.49 -0.15
CA ILE A 75 -4.13 8.67 -0.84
C ILE A 75 -4.23 8.09 -2.25
N LYS A 76 -4.10 8.94 -3.26
CA LYS A 76 -3.98 8.50 -4.67
C LYS A 76 -2.51 8.29 -5.01
N ALA A 77 -2.21 7.26 -5.81
CA ALA A 77 -0.86 6.95 -6.28
C ALA A 77 -0.17 8.15 -6.95
N SER A 78 -0.93 8.99 -7.67
CA SER A 78 -0.40 10.17 -8.34
C SER A 78 0.04 11.24 -7.36
N HIS A 79 -0.75 11.48 -6.31
CA HIS A 79 -0.47 12.51 -5.31
C HIS A 79 0.76 12.11 -4.50
N TYR A 80 0.86 10.82 -4.16
CA TYR A 80 2.05 10.27 -3.52
C TYR A 80 3.30 10.44 -4.38
N GLN A 81 3.27 10.05 -5.67
CA GLN A 81 4.45 10.17 -6.53
C GLN A 81 4.86 11.63 -6.78
N ILE A 82 3.90 12.54 -6.96
CA ILE A 82 4.21 13.98 -7.08
C ILE A 82 4.86 14.50 -5.81
N THR A 83 4.28 14.20 -4.64
CA THR A 83 4.83 14.63 -3.34
C THR A 83 6.23 14.07 -3.14
N ARG A 84 6.43 12.78 -3.45
CA ARG A 84 7.73 12.12 -3.37
C ARG A 84 8.76 12.81 -4.26
N ILE A 85 8.45 13.09 -5.52
CA ILE A 85 9.37 13.76 -6.44
C ILE A 85 9.73 15.16 -5.91
N VAL A 86 8.74 15.93 -5.44
CA VAL A 86 8.99 17.28 -4.90
C VAL A 86 9.91 17.23 -3.68
N VAL A 87 9.66 16.31 -2.74
CA VAL A 87 10.50 16.14 -1.55
C VAL A 87 11.91 15.68 -1.92
N LEU A 88 12.05 14.72 -2.83
CA LEU A 88 13.36 14.23 -3.28
C LEU A 88 14.15 15.32 -4.01
N LEU A 89 13.49 16.12 -4.84
CA LEU A 89 14.11 17.22 -5.57
C LEU A 89 14.57 18.30 -4.58
N PHE A 90 13.75 18.63 -3.59
CA PHE A 90 14.13 19.51 -2.49
C PHE A 90 15.37 18.99 -1.74
N LEU A 91 15.38 17.71 -1.36
CA LEU A 91 16.53 17.07 -0.70
C LEU A 91 17.78 17.07 -1.58
N ALA A 92 17.65 16.77 -2.88
CA ALA A 92 18.76 16.79 -3.82
C ALA A 92 19.35 18.20 -3.97
N ILE A 93 18.50 19.23 -4.06
CA ILE A 93 18.98 20.62 -4.09
C ILE A 93 19.69 20.97 -2.79
N TYR A 94 19.06 20.68 -1.65
CA TYR A 94 19.57 21.08 -0.35
C TYR A 94 20.88 20.38 0.03
N TYR A 95 20.97 19.07 -0.19
CA TYR A 95 22.12 18.25 0.23
C TYR A 95 23.19 18.08 -0.85
N LEU A 96 22.88 18.26 -2.14
CA LEU A 96 23.85 18.09 -3.23
C LEU A 96 24.15 19.40 -3.94
N ALA A 97 23.12 20.08 -4.47
CA ALA A 97 23.34 21.25 -5.32
C ALA A 97 23.88 22.45 -4.54
N ILE A 98 23.30 22.77 -3.38
CA ILE A 98 23.75 23.93 -2.58
C ILE A 98 25.20 23.74 -2.12
N PRO A 99 25.59 22.64 -1.44
CA PRO A 99 26.97 22.45 -0.99
C PRO A 99 27.97 22.47 -2.15
N TYR A 100 27.62 21.83 -3.28
CA TYR A 100 28.47 21.81 -4.46
C TYR A 100 28.73 23.21 -5.02
N VAL A 101 27.69 24.08 -5.07
CA VAL A 101 27.85 25.44 -5.61
C VAL A 101 28.46 26.41 -4.57
N THR A 102 28.15 26.27 -3.28
CA THR A 102 28.64 27.20 -2.25
C THR A 102 30.03 26.87 -1.74
N LEU A 103 30.36 25.58 -1.62
CA LEU A 103 31.61 25.09 -1.01
C LEU A 103 32.53 24.44 -2.06
N GLY A 104 32.04 24.13 -3.26
CA GLY A 104 32.79 23.37 -4.27
C GLY A 104 32.97 21.88 -3.92
N GLU A 105 32.42 21.44 -2.79
CA GLU A 105 32.62 20.11 -2.25
C GLU A 105 31.45 19.18 -2.60
N PHE A 106 31.77 17.99 -3.13
CA PHE A 106 30.81 16.93 -3.37
C PHE A 106 30.96 15.83 -2.31
N SER A 107 29.97 15.71 -1.42
CA SER A 107 29.95 14.68 -0.40
C SER A 107 29.25 13.41 -0.92
N VAL A 108 30.03 12.33 -1.06
CA VAL A 108 29.49 11.00 -1.39
C VAL A 108 28.45 10.55 -0.36
N MET A 109 28.64 10.90 0.93
CA MET A 109 27.67 10.59 1.98
C MET A 109 26.32 11.29 1.76
N SER A 110 26.34 12.54 1.30
CA SER A 110 25.11 13.27 0.96
C SER A 110 24.39 12.63 -0.22
N LEU A 111 25.14 12.16 -1.22
CA LEU A 111 24.57 11.41 -2.35
C LEU A 111 23.90 10.12 -1.87
N LEU A 112 24.59 9.34 -1.05
CA LEU A 112 24.07 8.09 -0.48
C LEU A 112 22.82 8.32 0.36
N LEU A 113 22.74 9.42 1.12
CA LEU A 113 21.56 9.78 1.90
C LEU A 113 20.35 10.03 0.99
N VAL A 114 20.49 10.86 -0.05
CA VAL A 114 19.41 11.15 -1.00
C VAL A 114 18.97 9.88 -1.74
N TRP A 115 19.94 9.05 -2.17
CA TRP A 115 19.66 7.74 -2.78
C TRP A 115 18.97 6.76 -1.83
N GLY A 116 19.39 6.73 -0.56
CA GLY A 116 18.78 5.90 0.47
C GLY A 116 17.31 6.27 0.69
N ILE A 117 16.99 7.56 0.78
CA ILE A 117 15.61 8.05 0.90
C ILE A 117 14.81 7.73 -0.37
N TYR A 118 15.41 7.88 -1.55
CA TYR A 118 14.77 7.51 -2.83
C TYR A 118 14.32 6.04 -2.82
N LEU A 119 15.21 5.12 -2.43
CA LEU A 119 14.92 3.69 -2.35
C LEU A 119 13.92 3.35 -1.23
N ALA A 120 14.08 3.96 -0.06
CA ALA A 120 13.20 3.75 1.09
C ALA A 120 11.75 4.19 0.84
N THR A 121 11.56 5.19 -0.02
CA THR A 121 10.24 5.73 -0.40
C THR A 121 9.67 5.14 -1.69
N GLU A 122 10.39 4.24 -2.39
CA GLU A 122 9.94 3.65 -3.66
C GLU A 122 8.82 2.62 -3.44
N PRO A 123 7.56 2.89 -3.84
CA PRO A 123 6.44 2.03 -3.47
C PRO A 123 6.41 0.67 -4.19
N ILE A 124 7.11 0.55 -5.32
CA ILE A 124 7.17 -0.70 -6.10
C ILE A 124 8.18 -1.67 -5.50
N PHE A 125 9.24 -1.13 -4.89
CA PHE A 125 10.32 -1.93 -4.33
C PHE A 125 9.84 -2.68 -3.08
N LYS A 126 10.04 -4.01 -3.06
CA LYS A 126 9.50 -4.89 -2.02
C LYS A 126 9.96 -4.50 -0.61
N TYR A 127 11.22 -4.09 -0.47
CA TYR A 127 11.86 -3.76 0.80
C TYR A 127 11.83 -2.26 1.14
N SER A 128 11.08 -1.45 0.39
CA SER A 128 10.89 -0.05 0.77
C SER A 128 10.00 0.03 2.01
N ILE A 129 10.23 1.06 2.83
CA ILE A 129 9.45 1.30 4.04
C ILE A 129 7.96 1.41 3.69
N ILE A 130 7.65 2.08 2.58
CA ILE A 130 6.27 2.32 2.12
C ILE A 130 5.59 1.02 1.68
N SER A 131 6.30 0.16 0.93
CA SER A 131 5.78 -1.15 0.56
C SER A 131 5.56 -2.02 1.81
N ILE A 132 6.49 -2.00 2.77
CA ILE A 132 6.37 -2.74 4.03
C ILE A 132 5.12 -2.29 4.80
N VAL A 133 4.94 -0.98 4.99
CA VAL A 133 3.77 -0.41 5.69
C VAL A 133 2.46 -0.80 5.00
N ILE A 134 2.39 -0.69 3.67
CA ILE A 134 1.15 -1.04 2.94
C ILE A 134 0.86 -2.54 3.02
N ASN A 135 1.87 -3.40 2.84
CA ASN A 135 1.68 -4.84 2.95
C ASN A 135 1.26 -5.23 4.38
N TYR A 136 1.78 -4.55 5.40
CA TYR A 136 1.36 -4.73 6.78
C TYR A 136 -0.10 -4.35 6.99
N LEU A 137 -0.54 -3.20 6.46
CA LEU A 137 -1.95 -2.78 6.52
C LEU A 137 -2.89 -3.77 5.80
N ILE A 138 -2.47 -4.27 4.63
CA ILE A 138 -3.20 -5.31 3.89
C ILE A 138 -3.33 -6.57 4.76
N ALA A 139 -2.22 -7.02 5.38
CA ALA A 139 -2.22 -8.20 6.23
C ALA A 139 -3.14 -8.03 7.45
N LEU A 140 -3.16 -6.85 8.08
CA LEU A 140 -4.09 -6.57 9.19
C LEU A 140 -5.55 -6.64 8.76
N LYS A 141 -5.89 -6.08 7.59
CA LYS A 141 -7.26 -6.15 7.07
C LYS A 141 -7.67 -7.57 6.71
N TYR A 142 -6.78 -8.31 6.06
CA TYR A 142 -6.99 -9.71 5.75
C TYR A 142 -7.27 -10.52 7.04
N GLN A 143 -6.53 -10.28 8.12
CA GLN A 143 -6.79 -10.93 9.42
C GLN A 143 -8.17 -10.60 9.97
N LYS A 144 -8.62 -9.34 9.91
CA LYS A 144 -9.95 -8.96 10.37
C LYS A 144 -11.05 -9.66 9.57
N LYS A 145 -10.94 -9.63 8.23
CA LYS A 145 -11.87 -10.36 7.33
C LYS A 145 -11.89 -11.84 7.63
N MET A 146 -10.72 -12.45 7.79
CA MET A 146 -10.60 -13.86 8.09
C MET A 146 -11.22 -14.20 9.46
N THR A 147 -11.01 -13.37 10.48
CA THR A 147 -11.64 -13.55 11.81
C THR A 147 -13.16 -13.51 11.72
N GLU A 148 -13.72 -12.61 10.91
CA GLU A 148 -15.16 -12.55 10.66
C GLU A 148 -15.67 -13.78 9.87
N VAL A 149 -14.90 -14.29 8.91
CA VAL A 149 -15.19 -15.56 8.21
C VAL A 149 -15.26 -16.73 9.20
N PHE A 150 -14.34 -16.77 10.17
CA PHE A 150 -14.38 -17.77 11.25
C PHE A 150 -15.58 -17.59 12.17
N THR A 151 -15.90 -16.35 12.51
CA THR A 151 -17.08 -16.02 13.32
C THR A 151 -18.38 -16.43 12.59
N LEU A 152 -18.45 -16.25 11.27
CA LEU A 152 -19.58 -16.66 10.45
C LEU A 152 -19.79 -18.19 10.49
N PHE A 153 -18.70 -18.96 10.42
CA PHE A 153 -18.78 -20.40 10.59
C PHE A 153 -19.33 -20.81 11.97
N ASP A 154 -18.87 -20.15 13.04
CA ASP A 154 -19.35 -20.44 14.40
C ASP A 154 -20.83 -20.06 14.58
N VAL A 155 -21.26 -18.94 13.99
CA VAL A 155 -22.68 -18.53 13.96
C VAL A 155 -23.52 -19.55 13.20
N LEU A 156 -23.08 -19.99 12.01
CA LEU A 156 -23.76 -21.02 11.23
C LEU A 156 -23.91 -22.32 12.03
N LYS A 157 -22.84 -22.73 12.73
CA LYS A 157 -22.86 -23.90 13.60
C LYS A 157 -23.86 -23.73 14.75
N ALA A 158 -23.82 -22.62 15.46
CA ALA A 158 -24.71 -22.33 16.58
C ALA A 158 -26.19 -22.32 16.15
N ASP A 159 -26.49 -21.65 15.03
CA ASP A 159 -27.84 -21.57 14.49
C ASP A 159 -28.33 -22.94 14.01
N LEU A 160 -27.50 -23.74 13.36
CA LEU A 160 -27.83 -25.13 13.00
C LEU A 160 -28.19 -25.99 14.21
N TYR A 161 -27.49 -25.84 15.34
CA TYR A 161 -27.84 -26.55 16.58
C TYR A 161 -29.20 -26.10 17.12
N SER A 162 -29.56 -24.82 16.95
CA SER A 162 -30.80 -24.24 17.44
C SER A 162 -32.05 -24.61 16.61
N LEU A 163 -31.85 -25.06 15.36
CA LEU A 163 -32.96 -25.47 14.49
C LEU A 163 -33.73 -26.66 15.08
N ASN A 164 -35.03 -26.73 14.83
CA ASN A 164 -35.81 -27.92 15.18
C ASN A 164 -35.38 -29.13 14.31
N PRO A 165 -35.43 -30.37 14.82
CA PRO A 165 -35.02 -31.57 14.06
C PRO A 165 -35.76 -31.76 12.73
N SER A 166 -37.00 -31.29 12.65
CA SER A 166 -37.87 -31.40 11.48
C SER A 166 -37.78 -30.20 10.51
N GLN A 167 -36.92 -29.22 10.78
CA GLN A 167 -36.82 -28.00 9.99
C GLN A 167 -35.74 -28.14 8.91
N GLU A 168 -36.09 -27.75 7.68
CA GLU A 168 -35.11 -27.65 6.59
C GLU A 168 -34.09 -26.54 6.88
N VAL A 169 -32.85 -26.78 6.46
CA VAL A 169 -31.76 -25.82 6.64
C VAL A 169 -31.98 -24.66 5.69
N ASN A 170 -32.14 -23.45 6.23
CA ASN A 170 -32.26 -22.22 5.44
C ASN A 170 -31.00 -21.37 5.63
N ILE A 171 -29.94 -21.69 4.89
CA ILE A 171 -28.66 -20.99 5.04
C ILE A 171 -28.79 -19.51 4.64
N TYR A 172 -29.62 -19.20 3.64
CA TYR A 172 -29.88 -17.82 3.24
C TYR A 172 -30.44 -16.98 4.40
N GLY A 173 -31.40 -17.52 5.15
CA GLY A 173 -31.99 -16.84 6.30
C GLY A 173 -30.96 -16.58 7.39
N ILE A 174 -30.20 -17.61 7.78
CA ILE A 174 -29.17 -17.52 8.83
C ILE A 174 -28.11 -16.47 8.47
N ILE A 175 -27.58 -16.51 7.25
CA ILE A 175 -26.53 -15.58 6.80
C ILE A 175 -27.07 -14.15 6.69
N ARG A 176 -28.31 -13.96 6.23
CA ARG A 176 -28.93 -12.63 6.14
C ARG A 176 -29.17 -12.03 7.51
N ASP A 177 -29.62 -12.82 8.47
CA ASP A 177 -29.99 -12.34 9.80
C ASP A 177 -28.73 -12.07 10.66
N SER A 178 -27.62 -12.76 10.37
CA SER A 178 -26.30 -12.51 10.98
C SER A 178 -25.50 -11.37 10.32
N LEU A 179 -25.92 -10.87 9.15
CA LEU A 179 -25.23 -9.79 8.41
C LEU A 179 -24.85 -8.57 9.26
N PRO A 180 -25.70 -8.05 10.20
CA PRO A 180 -25.34 -6.90 11.03
C PRO A 180 -24.17 -7.15 12.00
N MET A 181 -23.77 -8.41 12.22
CA MET A 181 -22.66 -8.77 13.11
C MET A 181 -21.28 -8.57 12.46
N PHE A 182 -21.22 -8.35 11.15
CA PHE A 182 -19.98 -8.31 10.39
C PHE A 182 -19.73 -6.90 9.83
N GLU A 183 -18.53 -6.36 10.05
CA GLU A 183 -18.15 -5.02 9.59
C GLU A 183 -17.24 -5.09 8.36
N HIS A 184 -16.37 -6.09 8.26
CA HIS A 184 -15.31 -6.18 7.27
C HIS A 184 -15.65 -7.09 6.09
N ILE A 185 -16.60 -8.01 6.25
CA ILE A 185 -17.08 -8.94 5.21
C ILE A 185 -18.53 -8.67 4.78
N ASP A 186 -19.16 -7.60 5.27
CA ASP A 186 -20.55 -7.23 4.96
C ASP A 186 -20.85 -7.20 3.44
N GLY A 187 -19.96 -6.58 2.66
CA GLY A 187 -20.07 -6.50 1.21
C GLY A 187 -19.90 -7.85 0.53
N THR A 188 -19.03 -8.71 1.06
CA THR A 188 -18.83 -10.09 0.57
C THR A 188 -20.06 -10.95 0.87
N ILE A 189 -20.63 -10.85 2.08
CA ILE A 189 -21.87 -11.51 2.45
C ILE A 189 -23.03 -11.02 1.58
N ALA A 190 -23.14 -9.71 1.35
CA ALA A 190 -24.19 -9.14 0.50
C ALA A 190 -24.09 -9.65 -0.95
N ARG A 191 -22.87 -9.71 -1.51
CA ARG A 191 -22.60 -10.28 -2.83
C ARG A 191 -22.94 -11.77 -2.87
N PHE A 192 -22.55 -12.51 -1.85
CA PHE A 192 -22.89 -13.93 -1.69
C PHE A 192 -24.41 -14.13 -1.69
N LEU A 193 -25.15 -13.43 -0.82
CA LEU A 193 -26.61 -13.54 -0.70
C LEU A 193 -27.33 -13.13 -2.00
N SER A 194 -26.81 -12.15 -2.73
CA SER A 194 -27.34 -11.73 -4.03
C SER A 194 -27.21 -12.84 -5.07
N LEU A 195 -26.09 -13.57 -5.08
CA LEU A 195 -25.84 -14.66 -6.03
C LEU A 195 -26.51 -15.95 -5.60
N TRP A 196 -26.63 -16.20 -4.29
CA TRP A 196 -27.19 -17.43 -3.72
C TRP A 196 -28.57 -17.77 -4.29
N LYS A 197 -29.44 -16.77 -4.44
CA LYS A 197 -30.79 -16.97 -4.96
C LYS A 197 -30.84 -17.36 -6.44
N SER A 198 -29.85 -16.95 -7.23
CA SER A 198 -29.83 -17.18 -8.68
C SER A 198 -28.95 -18.34 -9.09
N ASP A 199 -27.80 -18.50 -8.44
CA ASP A 199 -26.74 -19.44 -8.79
C ASP A 199 -25.93 -19.79 -7.53
N PRO A 200 -26.42 -20.73 -6.69
CA PRO A 200 -25.73 -21.16 -5.47
C PRO A 200 -24.33 -21.71 -5.73
N GLU A 201 -24.13 -22.33 -6.90
CA GLU A 201 -22.85 -22.95 -7.25
C GLU A 201 -21.77 -21.91 -7.56
N LYS A 202 -22.12 -20.76 -8.15
CA LYS A 202 -21.20 -19.62 -8.21
C LYS A 202 -21.07 -18.86 -6.90
N ALA A 203 -22.14 -18.84 -6.10
CA ALA A 203 -22.14 -18.11 -4.84
C ALA A 203 -21.13 -18.69 -3.83
N LYS A 204 -20.92 -20.02 -3.83
CA LYS A 204 -19.92 -20.67 -2.94
C LYS A 204 -18.50 -20.12 -3.12
N ASP A 205 -18.14 -19.66 -4.32
CA ASP A 205 -16.80 -19.17 -4.63
C ASP A 205 -16.59 -17.69 -4.22
N VAL A 206 -17.65 -16.96 -3.87
CA VAL A 206 -17.60 -15.51 -3.58
C VAL A 206 -16.64 -15.17 -2.45
N PHE A 207 -16.65 -15.94 -1.36
CA PHE A 207 -15.74 -15.72 -0.23
C PHE A 207 -14.27 -15.90 -0.64
N HIS A 208 -13.99 -16.90 -1.49
CA HIS A 208 -12.66 -17.16 -2.00
C HIS A 208 -12.19 -16.09 -2.99
N GLU A 209 -13.07 -15.61 -3.87
CA GLU A 209 -12.73 -14.54 -4.82
C GLU A 209 -12.45 -13.21 -4.13
N ASP A 210 -13.23 -12.84 -3.11
CA ASP A 210 -13.14 -11.53 -2.47
C ASP A 210 -12.07 -11.47 -1.37
N ILE A 211 -11.93 -12.52 -0.56
CA ILE A 211 -11.04 -12.55 0.60
C ILE A 211 -9.78 -13.36 0.29
N GLY A 212 -9.94 -14.52 -0.37
CA GLY A 212 -8.87 -15.45 -0.67
C GLY A 212 -8.51 -16.37 0.50
N GLY A 213 -7.76 -17.43 0.17
CA GLY A 213 -7.31 -18.45 1.10
C GLY A 213 -8.19 -19.70 1.12
N GLU A 214 -7.60 -20.83 1.50
CA GLU A 214 -8.26 -22.15 1.50
C GLU A 214 -9.45 -22.21 2.49
N GLY A 215 -9.34 -21.56 3.65
CA GLY A 215 -10.42 -21.53 4.64
C GLY A 215 -11.71 -20.90 4.08
N THR A 216 -11.60 -19.79 3.35
CA THR A 216 -12.78 -19.12 2.74
C THR A 216 -13.46 -19.97 1.68
N LYS A 217 -12.68 -20.76 0.93
CA LYS A 217 -13.19 -21.71 -0.05
C LYS A 217 -13.91 -22.87 0.63
N ALA A 218 -13.29 -23.45 1.65
CA ALA A 218 -13.90 -24.50 2.46
C ALA A 218 -15.24 -24.03 3.07
N LEU A 219 -15.31 -22.80 3.60
CA LEU A 219 -16.56 -22.24 4.12
C LEU A 219 -17.66 -22.21 3.06
N GLY A 220 -17.35 -21.73 1.85
CA GLY A 220 -18.29 -21.70 0.73
C GLY A 220 -18.82 -23.10 0.38
N ASP A 221 -17.93 -24.09 0.28
CA ASP A 221 -18.29 -25.48 0.01
C ASP A 221 -19.14 -26.09 1.14
N ILE A 222 -18.83 -25.78 2.40
CA ILE A 222 -19.60 -26.22 3.57
C ILE A 222 -21.02 -25.63 3.50
N ILE A 223 -21.13 -24.32 3.29
CA ILE A 223 -22.42 -23.62 3.13
C ILE A 223 -23.26 -24.28 2.02
N PHE A 224 -22.66 -24.57 0.86
CA PHE A 224 -23.33 -25.23 -0.26
C PHE A 224 -23.82 -26.65 0.08
N LYS A 225 -23.01 -27.46 0.73
CA LYS A 225 -23.41 -28.81 1.16
C LYS A 225 -24.52 -28.77 2.22
N MET A 226 -24.45 -27.84 3.17
CA MET A 226 -25.43 -27.72 4.25
C MET A 226 -26.82 -27.34 3.75
N ASP A 227 -26.93 -26.44 2.77
CA ASP A 227 -28.22 -26.03 2.18
C ASP A 227 -28.91 -27.15 1.39
N GLN A 228 -28.15 -28.15 0.92
CA GLN A 228 -28.65 -29.29 0.15
C GLN A 228 -28.95 -30.54 0.99
N THR A 229 -28.68 -30.50 2.30
CA THR A 229 -28.75 -31.67 3.18
C THR A 229 -29.74 -31.47 4.32
N SER A 230 -30.13 -32.59 4.94
CA SER A 230 -30.93 -32.54 6.18
C SER A 230 -30.11 -31.98 7.34
N LYS A 231 -30.77 -31.46 8.37
CA LYS A 231 -30.11 -30.90 9.57
C LYS A 231 -29.02 -31.82 10.14
N ASP A 232 -29.31 -33.10 10.31
CA ASP A 232 -28.37 -34.05 10.92
C ASP A 232 -27.13 -34.26 10.04
N GLN A 233 -27.31 -34.33 8.72
CA GLN A 233 -26.20 -34.41 7.75
C GLN A 233 -25.41 -33.10 7.67
N ALA A 234 -26.08 -31.94 7.78
CA ALA A 234 -25.43 -30.63 7.86
C ALA A 234 -24.60 -30.50 9.13
N LEU A 235 -25.10 -30.99 10.27
CA LEU A 235 -24.38 -31.05 11.55
C LEU A 235 -23.19 -32.01 11.50
N GLU A 236 -23.32 -33.15 10.84
CA GLU A 236 -22.19 -34.07 10.63
C GLU A 236 -21.11 -33.40 9.77
N THR A 237 -21.52 -32.78 8.66
CA THR A 237 -20.63 -32.07 7.73
C THR A 237 -19.88 -30.93 8.43
N ILE A 238 -20.61 -30.06 9.15
CA ILE A 238 -19.99 -28.91 9.82
C ILE A 238 -19.05 -29.34 10.96
N ASN A 239 -19.35 -30.44 11.66
CA ASN A 239 -18.48 -30.94 12.72
C ASN A 239 -17.22 -31.63 12.19
N ALA A 240 -17.33 -32.38 11.10
CA ALA A 240 -16.17 -32.98 10.43
C ALA A 240 -15.22 -31.89 9.92
N GLU A 241 -15.77 -30.90 9.22
CA GLU A 241 -15.01 -29.82 8.60
C GLU A 241 -14.55 -28.74 9.61
N SER A 242 -15.16 -28.68 10.80
CA SER A 242 -14.76 -27.75 11.88
C SER A 242 -13.30 -27.91 12.28
N SER A 243 -12.77 -29.13 12.25
CA SER A 243 -11.38 -29.42 12.59
C SER A 243 -10.41 -28.88 11.53
N VAL A 244 -10.75 -29.06 10.25
CA VAL A 244 -9.98 -28.57 9.08
C VAL A 244 -10.00 -27.05 9.04
N PHE A 245 -11.18 -26.48 9.27
CA PHE A 245 -11.39 -25.04 9.29
C PHE A 245 -10.60 -24.39 10.45
N ALA A 246 -10.71 -24.91 11.67
CA ALA A 246 -9.94 -24.44 12.82
C ALA A 246 -8.42 -24.57 12.59
N PHE A 247 -7.96 -25.69 12.03
CA PHE A 247 -6.54 -25.87 11.70
C PHE A 247 -6.05 -24.79 10.72
N SER A 248 -6.83 -24.49 9.68
CA SER A 248 -6.47 -23.44 8.71
C SER A 248 -6.37 -22.05 9.34
N TYR A 249 -7.21 -21.74 10.34
CA TYR A 249 -7.12 -20.51 11.12
C TYR A 249 -5.82 -20.42 11.91
N TYR A 250 -5.55 -21.46 12.71
CA TYR A 250 -4.38 -21.51 13.58
C TYR A 250 -3.09 -21.50 12.77
N GLU A 251 -3.03 -22.19 11.64
CA GLU A 251 -1.87 -22.16 10.76
C GLU A 251 -1.65 -20.75 10.20
N ALA A 252 -2.70 -20.09 9.70
CA ALA A 252 -2.59 -18.72 9.18
C ALA A 252 -2.12 -17.74 10.28
N GLN A 253 -2.66 -17.87 11.49
CA GLN A 253 -2.27 -17.05 12.64
C GLN A 253 -0.83 -17.35 13.09
N MET A 254 -0.42 -18.62 13.10
CA MET A 254 0.91 -19.05 13.49
C MET A 254 1.97 -18.60 12.48
N GLN A 255 1.73 -18.75 11.18
CA GLN A 255 2.63 -18.24 10.13
C GLN A 255 2.84 -16.73 10.24
N GLN A 256 1.78 -15.98 10.57
CA GLN A 256 1.87 -14.52 10.73
C GLN A 256 2.59 -14.13 12.03
N SER A 257 2.33 -14.84 13.13
CA SER A 257 3.06 -14.64 14.39
C SER A 257 4.57 -14.92 14.22
N GLY A 258 4.93 -15.95 13.45
CA GLY A 258 6.31 -16.27 13.09
C GLY A 258 6.97 -15.13 12.32
N LYS A 259 6.31 -14.61 11.28
CA LYS A 259 6.80 -13.45 10.51
C LYS A 259 6.99 -12.21 11.40
N SER A 260 6.06 -11.95 12.32
CA SER A 260 6.14 -10.82 13.25
C SER A 260 7.29 -10.97 14.25
N LYS A 261 7.49 -12.18 14.80
CA LYS A 261 8.60 -12.49 15.71
C LYS A 261 9.96 -12.33 15.01
N THR A 262 10.09 -12.84 13.79
CA THR A 262 11.30 -12.68 12.97
C THR A 262 11.59 -11.21 12.68
N LEU A 263 10.56 -10.41 12.39
CA LEU A 263 10.72 -8.98 12.15
C LEU A 263 11.17 -8.24 13.41
N MET A 264 10.53 -8.47 14.56
CA MET A 264 10.97 -7.88 15.84
C MET A 264 12.40 -8.28 16.19
N PHE A 265 12.74 -9.56 16.03
CA PHE A 265 14.10 -10.06 16.28
C PHE A 265 15.12 -9.41 15.36
N GLY A 266 14.78 -9.26 14.06
CA GLY A 266 15.60 -8.55 13.09
C GLY A 266 15.83 -7.09 13.49
N VAL A 267 14.76 -6.37 13.81
CA VAL A 267 14.85 -4.98 14.29
C VAL A 267 15.75 -4.89 15.51
N PHE A 268 15.47 -5.69 16.55
CA PHE A 268 16.23 -5.69 17.80
C PHE A 268 17.73 -5.97 17.57
N THR A 269 18.04 -6.99 16.76
CA THR A 269 19.42 -7.36 16.41
C THR A 269 20.11 -6.23 15.64
N THR A 270 19.45 -5.65 14.64
CA THR A 270 20.02 -4.54 13.85
C THR A 270 20.25 -3.30 14.70
N THR A 271 19.30 -2.89 15.54
CA THR A 271 19.51 -1.74 16.45
C THR A 271 20.64 -2.01 17.44
N SER A 272 20.73 -3.23 17.99
CA SER A 272 21.80 -3.60 18.92
C SER A 272 23.16 -3.52 18.23
N LEU A 273 23.29 -4.07 17.02
CA LEU A 273 24.51 -3.97 16.23
C LEU A 273 24.87 -2.52 15.91
N LEU A 274 23.91 -1.68 15.53
CA LEU A 274 24.16 -0.26 15.25
C LEU A 274 24.67 0.49 16.49
N ILE A 275 24.08 0.24 17.67
CA ILE A 275 24.54 0.84 18.93
C ILE A 275 25.96 0.37 19.26
N ILE A 276 26.24 -0.92 19.12
CA ILE A 276 27.58 -1.48 19.33
C ILE A 276 28.58 -0.87 18.35
N SER A 277 28.27 -0.83 17.06
CA SER A 277 29.13 -0.21 16.04
C SER A 277 29.38 1.26 16.32
N TRP A 278 28.35 2.01 16.74
CA TRP A 278 28.50 3.41 17.13
C TRP A 278 29.41 3.57 18.35
N LEU A 279 29.24 2.74 19.39
CA LEU A 279 30.09 2.74 20.59
C LEU A 279 31.55 2.42 20.24
N VAL A 280 31.78 1.41 19.38
CA VAL A 280 33.12 1.05 18.92
C VAL A 280 33.76 2.22 18.17
N LEU A 281 33.05 2.83 17.21
CA LEU A 281 33.56 3.99 16.47
C LEU A 281 33.84 5.19 17.40
N TYR A 282 32.97 5.43 18.38
CA TYR A 282 33.15 6.48 19.38
C TYR A 282 34.42 6.28 20.21
N ILE A 283 34.64 5.05 20.70
CA ILE A 283 35.84 4.70 21.46
C ILE A 283 37.09 4.86 20.59
N PHE A 284 37.08 4.35 19.35
CA PHE A 284 38.21 4.50 18.42
C PHE A 284 38.51 5.98 18.11
N ALA A 285 37.47 6.79 17.89
CA ALA A 285 37.63 8.23 17.66
C ALA A 285 38.30 8.92 18.88
N MET A 286 37.85 8.61 20.09
CA MET A 286 38.43 9.14 21.33
C MET A 286 39.90 8.72 21.49
N PHE A 287 40.25 7.45 21.26
CA PHE A 287 41.64 7.00 21.34
C PHE A 287 42.52 7.61 20.23
N SER A 288 41.99 7.79 19.03
CA SER A 288 42.72 8.46 17.94
C SER A 288 43.00 9.93 18.24
N ASP A 289 42.08 10.63 18.91
CA ASP A 289 42.26 12.03 19.31
C ASP A 289 43.24 12.16 20.50
N ILE A 290 43.28 11.17 21.40
CA ILE A 290 44.24 11.09 22.51
C ILE A 290 45.67 10.81 21.98
N LEU A 291 45.84 9.88 21.05
CA LEU A 291 47.14 9.57 20.43
C LEU A 291 47.63 10.69 19.50
N GLY A 292 46.72 11.41 18.83
CA GLY A 292 47.06 12.59 18.04
C GLY A 292 47.54 13.78 18.88
N LYS A 293 47.04 13.92 20.12
CA LYS A 293 47.48 14.96 21.08
C LYS A 293 48.74 14.60 21.85
N SER A 294 49.15 13.33 21.92
CA SER A 294 50.39 12.91 22.60
C SER A 294 51.66 13.06 21.75
N HIS A 295 51.53 13.54 20.51
CA HIS A 295 52.64 13.79 19.58
C HIS A 295 52.95 15.29 19.37
N ILE A 296 52.47 16.16 20.26
CA ILE A 296 52.92 17.56 20.43
C ILE A 296 53.56 17.66 21.81
#